data_AF-A0A7C3CBH7-F1
#
_entry.id   AF-A0A7C3CBH7-F1
#
_cell.length_a   1.000
_cell.length_b   1.000
_cell.length_c   1.000
_cell.angle_alpha   90.00
_cell.angle_beta   90.00
_cell.angle_gamma   90.00
#
_symmetry.space_group_name_H-M   'P 1'
#
loop_
_entity.id
_entity.type
_entity.pdbx_description
1 polymer ?
#
loop_
_entity_poly.entity_id
_entity_poly.type
_entity_poly.pdbx_seq_one_letter_code
_entity_poly.pdbx_strand_id
1 'polypeptide(L)'
;MFDLREIAREFQEKYGLPRDVVEQEAIAALERELSVRYRRRVWVNWDPEKNSGGVCVWTLGRRDGVPWEFEIPLENIRGWNTLRRAIERALERMVVIRDCEALRPYRNTLVWGEVLLHTAEDVLYVKAEIRQGEPIVCVCPKVLLPKRERRAGFIRGERRAFYYHKHECVYVDGMPRLKVTLSRTSWRLPVLLLKHFLYEAGGRVEGLKLVPIERHAGVISRIAASRPLPREGILQTCRELNERIWVILPPKANRYLRKSARAKKPAGTSETDPYLQAPPERWGREYAAPERMEW
;
A
#
# COMPACT_ATOMS: atom_id res chain seq x y z
N MET A 1 -7.95 36.98 -7.92
CA MET A 1 -9.08 36.77 -7.00
C MET A 1 -9.15 35.28 -6.72
N PHE A 2 -9.49 34.82 -5.52
CA PHE A 2 -9.59 33.39 -5.24
C PHE A 2 -10.88 32.86 -5.87
N ASP A 3 -10.78 31.97 -6.84
CA ASP A 3 -11.93 31.26 -7.42
C ASP A 3 -11.73 29.75 -7.22
N LEU A 4 -12.57 29.15 -6.39
CA LEU A 4 -12.45 27.74 -6.05
C LEU A 4 -12.83 26.83 -7.23
N ARG A 5 -13.57 27.34 -8.23
CA ARG A 5 -13.89 26.61 -9.47
C ARG A 5 -12.66 26.39 -10.33
N GLU A 6 -11.87 27.44 -10.52
CA GLU A 6 -10.62 27.36 -11.28
C GLU A 6 -9.62 26.45 -10.57
N ILE A 7 -9.52 26.60 -9.24
CA ILE A 7 -8.67 25.76 -8.39
C ILE A 7 -9.11 24.30 -8.44
N ALA A 8 -10.42 24.02 -8.36
CA ALA A 8 -10.95 22.66 -8.43
C ALA A 8 -10.68 22.01 -9.80
N ARG A 9 -10.84 22.76 -10.91
CA ARG A 9 -10.52 22.27 -12.25
C ARG A 9 -9.03 21.98 -12.40
N GLU A 10 -8.17 22.90 -11.98
CA GLU A 10 -6.71 22.73 -12.01
C GLU A 10 -6.29 21.48 -11.21
N PHE A 11 -6.86 21.29 -10.02
CA PHE A 11 -6.53 20.13 -9.18
C PHE A 11 -7.14 18.83 -9.67
N GLN A 12 -8.30 18.86 -10.32
CA GLN A 12 -8.86 17.70 -11.00
C GLN A 12 -7.91 17.21 -12.09
N GLU A 13 -7.39 18.11 -12.93
CA GLU A 13 -6.41 17.78 -13.96
C GLU A 13 -5.10 17.28 -13.36
N LYS A 14 -4.60 17.95 -12.31
CA LYS A 14 -3.32 17.61 -11.66
C LYS A 14 -3.34 16.26 -10.94
N TYR A 15 -4.42 15.94 -10.22
CA TYR A 15 -4.48 14.77 -9.33
C TYR A 15 -5.35 13.63 -9.87
N GLY A 16 -6.06 13.85 -10.98
CA GLY A 16 -6.98 12.86 -11.55
C GLY A 16 -8.07 12.44 -10.57
N LEU A 17 -8.56 13.39 -9.76
CA LEU A 17 -9.61 13.15 -8.76
C LEU A 17 -10.98 13.61 -9.32
N PRO A 18 -12.08 12.93 -8.97
CA PRO A 18 -13.42 13.41 -9.29
C PRO A 18 -13.67 14.80 -8.72
N ARG A 19 -14.42 15.64 -9.46
CA ARG A 19 -14.65 17.04 -9.12
C ARG A 19 -15.30 17.22 -7.75
N ASP A 20 -16.29 16.39 -7.44
CA ASP A 20 -17.00 16.37 -6.15
C ASP A 20 -16.05 16.08 -4.97
N VAL A 21 -15.11 15.16 -5.15
CA VAL A 21 -14.08 14.86 -4.13
C VAL A 21 -13.14 16.05 -3.94
N VAL A 22 -12.72 16.69 -5.03
CA VAL A 22 -11.85 17.88 -4.97
C VAL A 22 -12.55 19.03 -4.24
N GLU A 23 -13.82 19.29 -4.58
CA GLU A 23 -14.62 20.36 -3.95
C GLU A 23 -14.84 20.10 -2.45
N GLN A 24 -15.24 18.89 -2.07
CA GLN A 24 -15.44 18.51 -0.66
C GLN A 24 -14.16 18.66 0.17
N GLU A 25 -13.04 18.16 -0.34
CA GLU A 25 -11.75 18.23 0.37
C GLU A 25 -11.20 19.64 0.45
N ALA A 26 -11.40 20.45 -0.61
CA ALA A 26 -11.01 21.84 -0.58
C ALA A 26 -11.84 22.65 0.43
N ILE A 27 -13.15 22.41 0.50
CA ILE A 27 -14.04 22.98 1.51
C ILE A 27 -13.57 22.59 2.92
N ALA A 28 -13.36 21.30 3.18
CA ALA A 28 -12.92 20.81 4.48
C ALA A 28 -11.55 21.38 4.89
N ALA A 29 -10.64 21.57 3.93
CA ALA A 29 -9.35 22.21 4.17
C ALA A 29 -9.52 23.70 4.54
N LEU A 30 -10.36 24.44 3.81
CA LEU A 30 -10.67 25.84 4.12
C LEU A 30 -11.33 26.00 5.48
N GLU A 31 -12.34 25.19 5.80
CA GLU A 31 -12.99 25.19 7.11
C GLU A 31 -11.98 25.00 8.23
N ARG A 32 -11.08 24.02 8.09
CA ARG A 32 -10.04 23.72 9.08
C ARG A 32 -9.09 24.90 9.28
N GLU A 33 -8.54 25.43 8.20
CA GLU A 33 -7.57 26.53 8.27
C GLU A 33 -8.18 27.83 8.79
N LEU A 34 -9.37 28.19 8.30
CA LEU A 34 -10.07 29.39 8.75
C LEU A 34 -10.51 29.25 10.19
N SER A 35 -10.97 28.06 10.61
CA SER A 35 -11.35 27.82 12.01
C SER A 35 -10.18 28.00 12.97
N VAL A 36 -9.00 27.47 12.62
CA VAL A 36 -7.77 27.66 13.39
C VAL A 36 -7.38 29.14 13.43
N ARG A 37 -7.42 29.81 12.27
CA ARG A 37 -7.03 31.22 12.13
C ARG A 37 -7.91 32.16 12.95
N TYR A 38 -9.23 32.01 12.86
CA TYR A 38 -10.19 32.85 13.58
C TYR A 38 -10.46 32.35 15.01
N ARG A 39 -9.87 31.21 15.41
CA ARG A 39 -10.06 30.54 16.71
C ARG A 39 -11.54 30.31 17.04
N ARG A 40 -12.33 29.99 16.01
CA ARG A 40 -13.78 29.79 16.06
C ARG A 40 -14.15 28.73 15.04
N ARG A 41 -15.33 28.14 15.18
CA ARG A 41 -15.84 27.24 14.15
C ARG A 41 -16.29 28.06 12.94
N VAL A 42 -15.67 27.79 11.81
CA VAL A 42 -15.99 28.39 10.51
C VAL A 42 -16.55 27.29 9.61
N TRP A 43 -17.64 27.61 8.92
CA TRP A 43 -18.25 26.76 7.90
C TRP A 43 -18.00 27.34 6.53
N VAL A 44 -17.72 26.48 5.57
CA VAL A 44 -17.48 26.85 4.19
C VAL A 44 -18.40 26.00 3.33
N ASN A 45 -19.17 26.62 2.44
CA ASN A 45 -20.07 25.91 1.55
C ASN A 45 -19.82 26.31 0.11
N TRP A 46 -19.99 25.35 -0.79
CA TRP A 46 -20.06 25.65 -2.21
C TRP A 46 -21.35 26.43 -2.51
N ASP A 47 -21.21 27.54 -3.21
CA ASP A 47 -22.33 28.35 -3.65
C ASP A 47 -22.10 28.80 -5.11
N PRO A 48 -22.66 28.05 -6.08
CA PRO A 48 -22.42 28.30 -7.50
C PRO A 48 -23.05 29.61 -7.99
N GLU A 49 -24.02 30.18 -7.26
CA GLU A 49 -24.75 31.38 -7.64
C GLU A 49 -24.03 32.67 -7.23
N LYS A 50 -23.05 32.60 -6.31
CA LYS A 50 -22.23 33.76 -5.96
C LYS A 50 -21.10 34.03 -6.95
N ASN A 51 -21.02 35.29 -7.40
CA ASN A 51 -19.92 35.83 -8.21
C ASN A 51 -18.56 35.79 -7.49
N SER A 52 -18.55 35.58 -6.18
CA SER A 52 -17.38 35.55 -5.29
C SER A 52 -16.55 34.25 -5.41
N GLY A 53 -16.34 33.71 -6.60
CA GLY A 53 -15.49 32.53 -6.78
C GLY A 53 -16.08 31.20 -6.27
N GLY A 54 -17.42 31.11 -6.16
CA GLY A 54 -18.15 29.86 -5.96
C GLY A 54 -18.27 29.35 -4.52
N VAL A 55 -17.97 30.18 -3.50
CA VAL A 55 -17.92 29.74 -2.10
C VAL A 55 -18.48 30.79 -1.14
N CYS A 56 -19.13 30.33 -0.06
CA CYS A 56 -19.61 31.15 1.05
C CYS A 56 -18.94 30.72 2.36
N VAL A 57 -18.55 31.69 3.19
CA VAL A 57 -17.86 31.45 4.47
C VAL A 57 -18.68 32.05 5.61
N TRP A 58 -19.05 31.23 6.58
CA TRP A 58 -19.91 31.61 7.69
C TRP A 58 -19.25 31.29 9.02
N THR A 59 -19.54 32.08 10.05
CA THR A 59 -19.10 31.79 11.42
C THR A 59 -20.19 32.16 12.41
N LEU A 60 -20.17 31.50 13.57
CA LEU A 60 -21.04 31.84 14.69
C LEU A 60 -20.30 32.83 15.62
N GLY A 61 -20.89 34.00 15.81
CA GLY A 61 -20.47 34.99 16.80
C GLY A 61 -21.41 35.04 18.00
N ARG A 62 -21.13 35.98 18.91
CA ARG A 62 -22.07 36.42 19.93
C ARG A 62 -22.23 37.93 19.83
N ARG A 63 -23.47 38.40 19.83
CA ARG A 63 -23.82 39.81 19.94
C ARG A 63 -24.76 39.94 21.13
N ASP A 64 -24.38 40.71 22.13
CA ASP A 64 -25.14 40.90 23.38
C ASP A 64 -25.52 39.58 24.08
N GLY A 65 -24.61 38.60 24.04
CA GLY A 65 -24.81 37.26 24.62
C GLY A 65 -25.62 36.29 23.75
N VAL A 66 -26.23 36.75 22.65
CA VAL A 66 -27.02 35.93 21.74
C VAL A 66 -26.14 35.39 20.60
N PRO A 67 -26.21 34.08 20.28
CA PRO A 67 -25.56 33.52 19.10
C PRO A 67 -26.05 34.21 17.83
N TRP A 68 -25.12 34.67 17.00
CA TRP A 68 -25.45 35.35 15.74
C TRP A 68 -24.53 34.84 14.63
N GLU A 69 -25.13 34.31 13.57
CA GLU A 69 -24.42 33.87 12.37
C GLU A 69 -24.19 35.07 11.45
N PHE A 70 -22.97 35.19 10.94
CA PHE A 70 -22.64 36.19 9.95
C PHE A 70 -21.67 35.64 8.91
N GLU A 71 -21.83 36.12 7.69
CA GLU A 71 -20.94 35.81 6.58
C GLU A 71 -19.62 36.58 6.75
N ILE A 72 -18.50 35.91 6.51
CA ILE A 72 -17.19 36.54 6.39
C ILE A 72 -17.00 36.87 4.90
N PRO A 73 -16.98 38.16 4.50
CA PRO A 73 -16.71 38.52 3.12
C PRO A 73 -15.34 37.97 2.70
N LEU A 74 -15.26 37.32 1.53
CA LEU A 74 -14.01 36.72 1.05
C LEU A 74 -12.89 37.76 0.90
N GLU A 75 -13.24 39.01 0.59
CA GLU A 75 -12.31 40.14 0.52
C GLU A 75 -11.56 40.38 1.84
N ASN A 76 -12.19 40.04 2.98
CA ASN A 76 -11.59 40.17 4.30
C ASN A 76 -10.68 38.99 4.67
N ILE A 77 -10.71 37.90 3.89
CA ILE A 77 -9.84 36.75 4.11
C ILE A 77 -8.47 37.06 3.50
N ARG A 78 -7.45 37.17 4.36
CA ARG A 78 -6.05 37.36 3.94
C ARG A 78 -5.33 36.02 3.77
N GLY A 79 -4.18 36.02 3.12
CA GLY A 79 -3.31 34.83 3.06
C GLY A 79 -3.88 33.70 2.20
N TRP A 80 -4.47 34.03 1.05
CA TRP A 80 -5.00 33.08 0.07
C TRP A 80 -3.96 32.04 -0.38
N ASN A 81 -2.70 32.41 -0.50
CA ASN A 81 -1.63 31.46 -0.84
C ASN A 81 -1.45 30.38 0.23
N THR A 82 -1.63 30.72 1.51
CA THR A 82 -1.56 29.73 2.61
C THR A 82 -2.76 28.78 2.55
N LEU A 83 -3.95 29.31 2.27
CA LEU A 83 -5.16 28.50 2.11
C LEU A 83 -5.07 27.57 0.90
N ARG A 84 -4.56 28.08 -0.24
CA ARG A 84 -4.28 27.28 -1.43
C ARG A 84 -3.32 26.13 -1.13
N ARG A 85 -2.20 26.40 -0.46
CA ARG A 85 -1.25 25.35 -0.03
C ARG A 85 -1.88 24.33 0.92
N ALA A 86 -2.81 24.75 1.77
CA ALA A 86 -3.52 23.82 2.65
C ALA A 86 -4.46 22.89 1.86
N ILE A 87 -5.16 23.42 0.86
CA ILE A 87 -5.96 22.63 -0.09
C ILE A 87 -5.05 21.65 -0.85
N GLU A 88 -3.93 22.13 -1.39
CA GLU A 88 -2.96 21.29 -2.11
C GLU A 88 -2.51 20.10 -1.25
N ARG A 89 -2.10 20.35 0.00
CA ARG A 89 -1.69 19.29 0.93
C ARG A 89 -2.81 18.32 1.27
N ALA A 90 -4.05 18.80 1.40
CA ALA A 90 -5.19 17.94 1.66
C ALA A 90 -5.46 17.01 0.46
N LEU A 91 -5.40 17.53 -0.75
CA LEU A 91 -5.59 16.76 -1.98
C LEU A 91 -4.45 15.77 -2.23
N GLU A 92 -3.20 16.19 -2.02
CA GLU A 92 -2.04 15.28 -2.07
C GLU A 92 -2.21 14.10 -1.12
N ARG A 93 -2.71 14.35 0.10
CA ARG A 93 -2.99 13.29 1.07
C ARG A 93 -4.08 12.35 0.55
N MET A 94 -5.13 12.89 -0.06
CA MET A 94 -6.25 12.11 -0.58
C MET A 94 -5.84 11.21 -1.75
N VAL A 95 -4.95 11.66 -2.63
CA VAL A 95 -4.35 10.80 -3.67
C VAL A 95 -3.65 9.60 -3.03
N VAL A 96 -2.81 9.84 -2.02
CA VAL A 96 -2.08 8.75 -1.33
C VAL A 96 -3.03 7.80 -0.59
N ILE A 97 -4.13 8.30 -0.03
CA ILE A 97 -5.16 7.46 0.61
C ILE A 97 -5.86 6.59 -0.44
N ARG A 98 -6.24 7.16 -1.59
CA ARG A 98 -6.80 6.41 -2.72
C ARG A 98 -5.85 5.30 -3.18
N ASP A 99 -4.57 5.61 -3.29
CA ASP A 99 -3.54 4.63 -3.69
C ASP A 99 -3.38 3.52 -2.63
N CYS A 100 -3.45 3.86 -1.33
CA CYS A 100 -3.50 2.86 -0.26
C CYS A 100 -4.70 1.92 -0.42
N GLU A 101 -5.90 2.45 -0.63
CA GLU A 101 -7.11 1.62 -0.81
C GLU A 101 -7.03 0.77 -2.08
N ALA A 102 -6.45 1.29 -3.17
CA ALA A 102 -6.20 0.53 -4.38
C ALA A 102 -5.24 -0.67 -4.15
N LEU A 103 -4.33 -0.57 -3.18
CA LEU A 103 -3.40 -1.64 -2.82
C LEU A 103 -3.94 -2.64 -1.79
N ARG A 104 -5.09 -2.34 -1.18
CA ARG A 104 -5.75 -3.18 -0.17
C ARG A 104 -5.97 -4.64 -0.61
N PRO A 105 -6.43 -4.93 -1.84
CA PRO A 105 -6.66 -6.31 -2.29
C PRO A 105 -5.38 -7.15 -2.38
N TYR A 106 -4.23 -6.50 -2.60
CA TYR A 106 -2.94 -7.17 -2.80
C TYR A 106 -2.21 -7.49 -1.49
N ARG A 107 -2.75 -7.07 -0.34
CA ARG A 107 -2.15 -7.34 0.95
C ARG A 107 -2.04 -8.85 1.19
N ASN A 108 -0.95 -9.28 1.83
CA ASN A 108 -0.67 -10.69 2.17
C ASN A 108 -0.40 -11.62 0.97
N THR A 109 -0.11 -11.05 -0.20
CA THR A 109 0.25 -11.80 -1.41
C THR A 109 1.76 -11.92 -1.59
N LEU A 110 2.16 -12.71 -2.59
CA LEU A 110 3.54 -12.81 -3.05
C LEU A 110 3.83 -11.63 -3.97
N VAL A 111 4.93 -10.93 -3.72
CA VAL A 111 5.40 -9.83 -4.55
C VAL A 111 6.81 -10.14 -5.01
N TRP A 112 7.02 -10.17 -6.32
CA TRP A 112 8.35 -10.17 -6.91
C TRP A 112 8.83 -8.73 -7.10
N GLY A 113 10.08 -8.46 -6.78
CA GLY A 113 10.64 -7.13 -6.98
C GLY A 113 12.14 -7.16 -7.20
N GLU A 114 12.63 -6.11 -7.84
CA GLU A 114 14.03 -5.87 -8.13
C GLU A 114 14.66 -5.03 -7.01
N VAL A 115 15.80 -5.48 -6.49
CA VAL A 115 16.55 -4.74 -5.47
C VAL A 115 17.13 -3.46 -6.07
N LEU A 116 16.73 -2.31 -5.54
CA LEU A 116 17.28 -1.01 -5.93
C LEU A 116 18.50 -0.63 -5.09
N LEU A 117 18.37 -0.78 -3.77
CA LEU A 117 19.36 -0.32 -2.80
C LEU A 117 19.27 -1.14 -1.51
N HIS A 118 20.41 -1.56 -0.98
CA HIS A 118 20.56 -2.06 0.38
C HIS A 118 21.40 -1.05 1.16
N THR A 119 20.80 -0.39 2.14
CA THR A 119 21.48 0.65 2.92
C THR A 119 22.37 0.05 4.01
N ALA A 120 23.29 0.86 4.55
CA ALA A 120 24.13 0.50 5.70
C ALA A 120 23.32 0.15 6.97
N GLU A 121 22.08 0.63 7.07
CA GLU A 121 21.18 0.33 8.19
C GLU A 121 20.37 -0.97 7.99
N ASP A 122 20.70 -1.77 6.97
CA ASP A 122 19.95 -2.96 6.56
C ASP A 122 18.50 -2.65 6.14
N VAL A 123 18.27 -1.51 5.48
CA VAL A 123 16.99 -1.23 4.82
C VAL A 123 17.13 -1.55 3.35
N LEU A 124 16.22 -2.38 2.83
CA LEU A 124 16.20 -2.78 1.43
C LEU A 124 15.09 -2.02 0.71
N TYR A 125 15.44 -1.31 -0.36
CA TYR A 125 14.51 -0.70 -1.29
C TYR A 125 14.34 -1.59 -2.50
N VAL A 126 13.08 -1.82 -2.89
CA VAL A 126 12.70 -2.79 -3.90
C VAL A 126 11.74 -2.14 -4.87
N LYS A 127 12.02 -2.19 -6.17
CA LYS A 127 11.07 -1.81 -7.21
C LYS A 127 10.17 -3.01 -7.49
N ALA A 128 8.87 -2.86 -7.27
CA ALA A 128 7.92 -3.95 -7.50
C ALA A 128 6.68 -3.44 -8.23
N GLU A 129 6.23 -4.20 -9.22
CA GLU A 129 4.94 -3.97 -9.87
C GLU A 129 3.89 -4.81 -9.14
N ILE A 130 3.13 -4.15 -8.26
CA ILE A 130 2.08 -4.81 -7.47
C ILE A 130 0.72 -4.74 -8.18
N ARG A 131 0.45 -3.58 -8.78
CA ARG A 131 -0.68 -3.34 -9.67
C ARG A 131 -0.14 -3.25 -11.09
N GLN A 132 -0.89 -3.77 -12.07
CA GLN A 132 -0.49 -3.70 -13.49
C GLN A 132 -0.13 -2.27 -13.91
N GLY A 133 0.98 -2.14 -14.61
CA GLY A 133 1.37 -0.93 -15.34
C GLY A 133 2.13 0.12 -14.55
N GLU A 134 2.34 -0.04 -13.23
CA GLU A 134 3.05 0.96 -12.44
C GLU A 134 3.96 0.36 -11.36
N PRO A 135 5.30 0.50 -11.50
CA PRO A 135 6.22 0.03 -10.48
C PRO A 135 6.23 0.98 -9.27
N ILE A 136 6.13 0.39 -8.08
CA ILE A 136 6.15 1.10 -6.81
C ILE A 136 7.46 0.80 -6.09
N VAL A 137 8.09 1.82 -5.51
CA VAL A 137 9.24 1.63 -4.61
C VAL A 137 8.73 1.19 -3.24
N CYS A 138 9.08 -0.04 -2.89
CA CYS A 138 8.74 -0.68 -1.64
C CYS A 138 9.95 -0.73 -0.71
N VAL A 139 9.70 -0.91 0.59
CA VAL A 139 10.74 -0.98 1.62
C VAL A 139 10.64 -2.29 2.38
N CYS A 140 11.74 -3.01 2.54
CA CYS A 140 11.88 -4.11 3.50
C CYS A 140 12.84 -3.67 4.61
N PRO A 141 12.34 -3.36 5.81
CA PRO A 141 13.18 -2.91 6.93
C PRO A 141 14.00 -4.07 7.51
N LYS A 142 15.11 -3.75 8.18
CA LYS A 142 16.03 -4.67 8.86
C LYS A 142 15.36 -5.79 9.65
N VAL A 143 14.31 -5.44 10.40
CA VAL A 143 13.56 -6.38 11.26
C VAL A 143 12.77 -7.42 10.47
N LEU A 144 12.44 -7.12 9.20
CA LEU A 144 11.75 -8.00 8.27
C LEU A 144 12.69 -8.69 7.26
N LEU A 145 14.01 -8.56 7.48
CA LEU A 145 15.06 -9.25 6.73
C LEU A 145 15.72 -10.37 7.57
N PRO A 146 15.89 -11.59 7.01
CA PRO A 146 16.62 -12.68 7.65
C PRO A 146 18.06 -12.26 8.04
N LYS A 147 18.54 -12.70 9.21
CA LYS A 147 19.90 -12.36 9.70
C LYS A 147 21.01 -12.79 8.73
N ARG A 148 20.83 -13.95 8.07
CA ARG A 148 21.80 -14.49 7.12
C ARG A 148 21.85 -13.67 5.83
N GLU A 149 20.69 -13.30 5.30
CA GLU A 149 20.61 -12.46 4.10
C GLU A 149 21.18 -11.05 4.33
N ARG A 150 20.94 -10.46 5.51
CA ARG A 150 21.58 -9.19 5.88
C ARG A 150 23.11 -9.24 5.82
N ARG A 151 23.70 -10.33 6.30
CA ARG A 151 25.17 -10.54 6.27
C ARG A 151 25.69 -10.85 4.88
N ALA A 152 24.92 -11.58 4.08
CA ALA A 152 25.27 -11.91 2.70
C ALA A 152 25.16 -10.69 1.78
N GLY A 153 24.28 -9.74 2.13
CA GLY A 153 23.94 -8.60 1.29
C GLY A 153 22.95 -8.95 0.19
N PHE A 154 22.45 -7.92 -0.48
CA PHE A 154 21.64 -8.04 -1.69
C PHE A 154 22.34 -7.34 -2.84
N ILE A 155 22.26 -7.93 -4.04
CA ILE A 155 22.85 -7.35 -5.24
C ILE A 155 21.83 -6.42 -5.89
N ARG A 156 22.24 -5.20 -6.28
CA ARG A 156 21.38 -4.28 -7.03
C ARG A 156 21.00 -4.90 -8.38
N GLY A 157 19.72 -4.80 -8.75
CA GLY A 157 19.17 -5.45 -9.94
C GLY A 157 18.73 -6.90 -9.70
N GLU A 158 19.04 -7.49 -8.54
CA GLU A 158 18.61 -8.85 -8.25
C GLU A 158 17.10 -8.90 -8.02
N ARG A 159 16.44 -9.85 -8.69
CA ARG A 159 15.01 -10.10 -8.49
C ARG A 159 14.81 -11.07 -7.32
N ARG A 160 13.99 -10.66 -6.34
CA ARG A 160 13.72 -11.44 -5.13
C ARG A 160 12.23 -11.46 -4.82
N ALA A 161 11.81 -12.51 -4.13
CA ALA A 161 10.45 -12.68 -3.65
C ALA A 161 10.26 -12.11 -2.25
N PHE A 162 9.10 -11.49 -2.04
CA PHE A 162 8.69 -10.87 -0.80
C PHE A 162 7.24 -11.18 -0.46
N TYR A 163 6.94 -11.12 0.82
CA TYR A 163 5.57 -11.08 1.30
C TYR A 163 5.10 -9.63 1.40
N TYR A 164 3.96 -9.31 0.81
CA TYR A 164 3.30 -8.02 1.04
C TYR A 164 2.84 -7.94 2.50
N HIS A 165 3.56 -7.17 3.33
CA HIS A 165 3.28 -7.06 4.76
C HIS A 165 2.17 -6.03 5.08
N LYS A 166 2.40 -4.77 4.71
CA LYS A 166 1.43 -3.68 4.92
C LYS A 166 1.74 -2.49 4.01
N HIS A 167 0.78 -1.59 3.85
CA HIS A 167 1.00 -0.26 3.30
C HIS A 167 0.36 0.78 4.22
N GLU A 168 0.87 2.01 4.18
CA GLU A 168 0.38 3.12 4.96
C GLU A 168 0.71 4.45 4.27
N CYS A 169 -0.12 5.46 4.51
CA CYS A 169 0.18 6.85 4.17
C CYS A 169 1.07 7.43 5.27
N VAL A 170 2.27 7.86 4.91
CA VAL A 170 3.26 8.45 5.84
C VAL A 170 3.59 9.87 5.40
N TYR A 171 3.97 10.72 6.35
CA TYR A 171 4.51 12.03 6.03
C TYR A 171 6.04 11.96 6.00
N VAL A 172 6.63 12.38 4.88
CA VAL A 172 8.07 12.54 4.71
C VAL A 172 8.29 13.99 4.30
N ASP A 173 9.04 14.74 5.11
CA ASP A 173 9.30 16.17 4.90
C ASP A 173 8.03 17.01 4.67
N GLY A 174 6.97 16.65 5.41
CA GLY A 174 5.66 17.33 5.33
C GLY A 174 4.81 16.95 4.11
N MET A 175 5.29 16.08 3.22
CA MET A 175 4.53 15.56 2.08
C MET A 175 3.96 14.17 2.40
N PRO A 176 2.67 13.91 2.11
CA PRO A 176 2.12 12.57 2.21
C PRO A 176 2.73 11.68 1.13
N ARG A 177 3.13 10.47 1.51
CA ARG A 177 3.76 9.47 0.64
C ARG A 177 3.18 8.09 0.94
N LEU A 178 3.03 7.29 -0.10
CA LEU A 178 2.69 5.88 0.03
C LEU A 178 3.93 5.10 0.47
N LYS A 179 3.85 4.40 1.60
CA LYS A 179 4.89 3.47 2.06
C LYS A 179 4.38 2.05 1.98
N VAL A 180 4.92 1.27 1.05
CA VAL A 180 4.68 -0.19 0.99
C VAL A 180 5.79 -0.92 1.73
N THR A 181 5.43 -1.69 2.74
CA THR A 181 6.35 -2.52 3.52
C THR A 181 6.28 -3.98 3.07
N LEU A 182 7.44 -4.51 2.70
CA LEU A 182 7.65 -5.90 2.33
C LEU A 182 8.32 -6.68 3.45
N SER A 183 8.20 -8.00 3.42
CA SER A 183 8.83 -8.90 4.40
C SER A 183 9.44 -10.11 3.73
N ARG A 184 10.68 -10.45 4.11
CA ARG A 184 11.29 -11.75 3.82
C ARG A 184 11.18 -12.74 4.99
N THR A 185 10.84 -12.27 6.19
CA THR A 185 10.69 -13.10 7.40
C THR A 185 9.28 -13.67 7.64
N SER A 186 8.26 -13.23 6.90
CA SER A 186 6.87 -13.66 7.07
C SER A 186 6.66 -15.17 6.98
N TRP A 187 6.09 -15.81 7.99
CA TRP A 187 5.76 -17.25 8.00
C TRP A 187 4.97 -17.75 6.78
N ARG A 188 4.24 -16.87 6.08
CA ARG A 188 3.47 -17.20 4.87
C ARG A 188 4.31 -17.22 3.59
N LEU A 189 5.46 -16.53 3.55
CA LEU A 189 6.28 -16.41 2.34
C LEU A 189 6.69 -17.77 1.74
N PRO A 190 7.21 -18.74 2.52
CA PRO A 190 7.59 -20.04 1.96
C PRO A 190 6.41 -20.80 1.36
N VAL A 191 5.21 -20.64 1.93
CA VAL A 191 3.99 -21.28 1.44
C VAL A 191 3.55 -20.66 0.11
N LEU A 192 3.58 -19.33 0.03
CA LEU A 192 3.23 -18.60 -1.19
C LEU A 192 4.21 -18.91 -2.33
N LEU A 193 5.52 -18.96 -2.04
CA LEU A 193 6.55 -19.36 -3.00
C LEU A 193 6.41 -20.80 -3.44
N LEU A 194 6.13 -21.72 -2.50
CA LEU A 194 5.93 -23.12 -2.86
C LEU A 194 4.72 -23.28 -3.78
N LYS A 195 3.62 -22.56 -3.52
CA LYS A 195 2.49 -22.53 -4.47
C LYS A 195 2.88 -21.96 -5.83
N HIS A 196 3.63 -20.85 -5.85
CA HIS A 196 4.10 -20.21 -7.08
C HIS A 196 4.85 -21.20 -7.97
N PHE A 197 5.92 -21.78 -7.45
CA PHE A 197 6.77 -22.69 -8.20
C PHE A 197 6.07 -24.01 -8.58
N LEU A 198 5.14 -24.48 -7.75
CA LEU A 198 4.30 -25.62 -8.12
C LEU A 198 3.38 -25.29 -9.31
N TYR A 199 2.81 -24.10 -9.32
CA TYR A 199 1.98 -23.63 -10.43
C TYR A 199 2.80 -23.43 -11.72
N GLU A 200 3.96 -22.76 -11.63
CA GLU A 200 4.86 -22.57 -12.77
C GLU A 200 5.36 -23.88 -13.38
N ALA A 201 5.57 -24.90 -12.55
CA ALA A 201 5.93 -26.25 -13.01
C ALA A 201 4.75 -27.03 -13.66
N GLY A 202 3.60 -26.39 -13.89
CA GLY A 202 2.39 -27.03 -14.43
C GLY A 202 1.63 -27.90 -13.42
N GLY A 203 2.00 -27.81 -12.14
CA GLY A 203 1.33 -28.54 -11.07
C GLY A 203 -0.02 -27.94 -10.73
N ARG A 204 -1.04 -28.79 -10.54
CA ARG A 204 -2.32 -28.35 -9.98
C ARG A 204 -2.08 -27.83 -8.57
N VAL A 205 -2.46 -26.60 -8.26
CA VAL A 205 -2.43 -26.03 -6.88
C VAL A 205 -3.81 -25.98 -6.25
N GLU A 206 -4.86 -26.21 -7.03
CA GLU A 206 -6.24 -26.30 -6.56
C GLU A 206 -6.42 -27.39 -5.50
N GLY A 207 -7.15 -27.07 -4.43
CA GLY A 207 -7.37 -27.96 -3.30
C GLY A 207 -6.13 -28.27 -2.45
N LEU A 208 -4.93 -27.78 -2.83
CA LEU A 208 -3.71 -28.02 -2.08
C LEU A 208 -3.70 -27.17 -0.80
N LYS A 209 -3.88 -27.84 0.33
CA LYS A 209 -3.67 -27.24 1.65
C LYS A 209 -2.21 -27.34 2.04
N LEU A 210 -1.59 -26.18 2.28
CA LEU A 210 -0.27 -26.01 2.85
C LEU A 210 -0.41 -25.23 4.16
N VAL A 211 0.06 -25.81 5.26
CA VAL A 211 0.02 -25.18 6.58
C VAL A 211 1.43 -25.03 7.09
N PRO A 212 1.94 -23.80 7.23
CA PRO A 212 3.24 -23.58 7.84
C PRO A 212 3.15 -23.95 9.33
N ILE A 213 4.09 -24.77 9.80
CA ILE A 213 4.16 -25.24 11.18
C ILE A 213 5.17 -24.40 11.97
N GLU A 214 6.33 -24.16 11.37
CA GLU A 214 7.46 -23.51 12.01
C GLU A 214 8.34 -22.86 10.94
N ARG A 215 8.89 -21.69 11.25
CA ARG A 215 9.86 -21.02 10.38
C ARG A 215 10.93 -20.32 11.21
N HIS A 216 12.17 -20.60 10.84
CA HIS A 216 13.35 -19.81 11.18
C HIS A 216 13.91 -19.23 9.88
N ALA A 217 13.55 -17.98 9.58
CA ALA A 217 13.87 -17.36 8.30
C ALA A 217 15.39 -17.31 8.01
N GLY A 218 15.78 -17.65 6.79
CA GLY A 218 17.16 -17.91 6.34
C GLY A 218 17.74 -19.27 6.78
N VAL A 219 16.99 -20.11 7.51
CA VAL A 219 17.48 -21.40 8.04
C VAL A 219 16.59 -22.57 7.65
N ILE A 220 15.36 -22.62 8.16
CA ILE A 220 14.46 -23.77 7.97
C ILE A 220 12.98 -23.35 8.03
N SER A 221 12.17 -23.93 7.16
CA SER A 221 10.71 -23.81 7.15
C SER A 221 10.08 -25.21 7.11
N ARG A 222 9.22 -25.53 8.09
CA ARG A 222 8.46 -26.78 8.17
C ARG A 222 7.02 -26.52 7.76
N ILE A 223 6.53 -27.26 6.77
CA ILE A 223 5.22 -27.05 6.15
C ILE A 223 4.49 -28.40 6.08
N ALA A 224 3.28 -28.48 6.61
CA ALA A 224 2.39 -29.61 6.38
C ALA A 224 1.69 -29.46 5.03
N ALA A 225 1.70 -30.52 4.23
CA ALA A 225 0.97 -30.59 2.97
C ALA A 225 -0.13 -31.64 3.03
N SER A 226 -1.24 -31.38 2.33
CA SER A 226 -2.35 -32.33 2.19
C SER A 226 -2.06 -33.49 1.25
N ARG A 227 -1.03 -33.39 0.40
CA ARG A 227 -0.60 -34.44 -0.52
C ARG A 227 0.89 -34.29 -0.87
N PRO A 228 1.52 -35.33 -1.46
CA PRO A 228 2.89 -35.24 -1.97
C PRO A 228 3.06 -34.07 -2.95
N LEU A 229 4.23 -33.44 -2.89
CA LEU A 229 4.60 -32.29 -3.72
C LEU A 229 5.77 -32.66 -4.63
N PRO A 230 5.79 -32.20 -5.90
CA PRO A 230 6.95 -32.24 -6.76
C PRO A 230 8.21 -31.69 -6.08
N ARG A 231 9.32 -32.40 -6.23
CA ARG A 231 10.62 -32.00 -5.65
C ARG A 231 11.10 -30.65 -6.19
N GLU A 232 10.81 -30.35 -7.46
CA GLU A 232 11.31 -29.14 -8.11
C GLU A 232 10.82 -27.86 -7.43
N GLY A 233 9.51 -27.74 -7.17
CA GLY A 233 8.96 -26.57 -6.48
C GLY A 233 9.54 -26.37 -5.06
N ILE A 234 9.86 -27.48 -4.37
CA ILE A 234 10.53 -27.42 -3.06
C ILE A 234 11.96 -26.87 -3.23
N LEU A 235 12.72 -27.38 -4.20
CA LEU A 235 14.10 -26.94 -4.43
C LEU A 235 14.19 -25.48 -4.86
N GLN A 236 13.29 -25.02 -5.73
CA GLN A 236 13.21 -23.63 -6.14
C GLN A 236 12.90 -22.71 -4.95
N THR A 237 11.96 -23.13 -4.08
CA THR A 237 11.67 -22.41 -2.83
C THR A 237 12.90 -22.36 -1.90
N CYS A 238 13.64 -23.48 -1.76
CA CYS A 238 14.87 -23.51 -0.97
C CYS A 238 15.92 -22.52 -1.48
N ARG A 239 16.11 -22.46 -2.80
CA ARG A 239 17.10 -21.59 -3.45
C ARG A 239 16.74 -20.11 -3.26
N GLU A 240 15.49 -19.73 -3.55
CA GLU A 240 15.02 -18.34 -3.43
C GLU A 240 15.14 -17.79 -2.00
N LEU A 241 14.77 -18.60 -1.00
CA LEU A 241 14.81 -18.17 0.40
C LEU A 241 16.15 -18.42 1.08
N ASN A 242 17.07 -19.13 0.43
CA ASN A 242 18.28 -19.68 1.07
C ASN A 242 17.94 -20.39 2.40
N GLU A 243 16.87 -21.20 2.36
CA GLU A 243 16.25 -21.88 3.51
C GLU A 243 16.06 -23.36 3.23
N ARG A 244 16.15 -24.21 4.26
CA ARG A 244 15.75 -25.62 4.14
C ARG A 244 14.23 -25.72 4.22
N ILE A 245 13.58 -26.19 3.16
CA ILE A 245 12.14 -26.43 3.15
C ILE A 245 11.85 -27.90 3.47
N TRP A 246 11.18 -28.16 4.58
CA TRP A 246 10.80 -29.49 5.04
C TRP A 246 9.28 -29.67 4.94
N VAL A 247 8.85 -30.56 4.05
CA VAL A 247 7.43 -30.84 3.83
C VAL A 247 7.03 -32.10 4.60
N ILE A 248 6.05 -31.96 5.48
CA ILE A 248 5.44 -33.07 6.21
C ILE A 248 4.21 -33.54 5.43
N LEU A 249 4.18 -34.84 5.11
CA LEU A 249 3.12 -35.46 4.33
C LEU A 249 2.11 -36.21 5.23
N PRO A 250 0.91 -36.53 4.71
CA PRO A 250 -0.03 -37.42 5.38
C PRO A 250 0.59 -38.81 5.65
N PRO A 251 0.18 -39.51 6.74
CA PRO A 251 -0.84 -39.11 7.71
C PRO A 251 -0.32 -38.14 8.78
N LYS A 252 1.00 -37.98 8.94
CA LYS A 252 1.61 -37.11 9.96
C LYS A 252 1.14 -35.64 9.84
N ALA A 253 0.90 -35.17 8.62
CA ALA A 253 0.34 -33.85 8.34
C ALA A 253 -1.09 -33.64 8.88
N ASN A 254 -1.89 -34.70 9.01
CA ASN A 254 -3.34 -34.59 9.30
C ASN A 254 -3.63 -33.89 10.63
N ARG A 255 -2.77 -34.06 11.64
CA ARG A 255 -2.90 -33.35 12.93
C ARG A 255 -2.84 -31.84 12.74
N TYR A 256 -1.90 -31.36 11.92
CA TYR A 256 -1.70 -29.93 11.66
C TYR A 256 -2.83 -29.36 10.79
N LEU A 257 -3.21 -30.10 9.74
CA LEU A 257 -4.30 -29.72 8.84
C LEU A 257 -5.66 -29.63 9.57
N ARG A 258 -5.92 -30.50 10.54
CA ARG A 258 -7.13 -30.45 11.38
C ARG A 258 -7.08 -29.29 12.38
N LYS A 259 -5.93 -29.01 13.00
CA LYS A 259 -5.76 -27.90 13.94
C LYS A 259 -5.99 -26.55 13.25
N SER A 260 -5.45 -26.36 12.05
CA SER A 260 -5.67 -25.13 11.28
C SER A 260 -7.13 -24.95 10.86
N ALA A 261 -7.84 -26.04 10.55
CA ALA A 261 -9.26 -25.99 10.19
C ALA A 261 -10.18 -25.62 11.38
N ARG A 262 -9.76 -25.91 12.63
CA ARG A 262 -10.52 -25.61 13.86
C ARG A 262 -10.27 -24.21 14.41
N ALA A 263 -9.16 -23.58 14.06
CA ALA A 263 -8.92 -22.18 14.42
C ALA A 263 -9.95 -21.31 13.67
N LYS A 264 -11.00 -20.85 14.38
CA LYS A 264 -12.04 -19.95 13.83
C LYS A 264 -11.36 -18.79 13.08
N LYS A 265 -11.81 -18.53 11.85
CA LYS A 265 -11.40 -17.36 11.06
C LYS A 265 -11.74 -16.08 11.82
N PRO A 266 -10.84 -15.11 11.99
CA PRO A 266 -11.24 -13.77 12.38
C PRO A 266 -12.19 -13.22 11.30
N ALA A 267 -13.34 -12.72 11.71
CA ALA A 267 -14.33 -12.12 10.82
C ALA A 267 -13.66 -11.00 9.99
N GLY A 268 -13.75 -11.07 8.65
CA GLY A 268 -13.29 -10.01 7.74
C GLY A 268 -12.05 -10.29 6.90
N THR A 269 -11.44 -11.49 6.94
CA THR A 269 -10.39 -11.88 5.96
C THR A 269 -10.99 -12.77 4.88
N SER A 270 -11.43 -12.18 3.76
CA SER A 270 -11.63 -12.94 2.52
C SER A 270 -10.24 -13.32 1.99
N GLU A 271 -9.74 -14.49 2.40
CA GLU A 271 -8.66 -15.18 1.68
C GLU A 271 -9.22 -15.67 0.34
N THR A 272 -9.29 -14.80 -0.66
CA THR A 272 -9.19 -15.25 -2.04
C THR A 272 -7.77 -15.76 -2.23
N ASP A 273 -7.62 -17.04 -2.61
CA ASP A 273 -6.30 -17.58 -2.97
C ASP A 273 -5.76 -16.71 -4.11
N PRO A 274 -4.60 -16.04 -4.00
CA PRO A 274 -4.11 -15.17 -5.06
C PRO A 274 -3.84 -15.93 -6.37
N TYR A 275 -3.87 -17.26 -6.36
CA TYR A 275 -3.80 -18.13 -7.55
C TYR A 275 -5.18 -18.53 -8.11
N LEU A 276 -6.28 -18.17 -7.44
CA LEU A 276 -7.66 -18.27 -7.96
C LEU A 276 -8.15 -16.95 -8.58
N GLN A 277 -7.42 -15.86 -8.38
CA GLN A 277 -7.54 -14.63 -9.17
C GLN A 277 -6.50 -14.74 -10.29
N ALA A 278 -6.93 -14.76 -11.56
CA ALA A 278 -6.04 -14.94 -12.69
C ALA A 278 -4.84 -13.96 -12.61
N PRO A 279 -3.59 -14.42 -12.77
CA PRO A 279 -2.46 -13.51 -12.93
C PRO A 279 -2.60 -12.71 -14.24
N PRO A 280 -2.01 -11.51 -14.35
CA PRO A 280 -1.81 -10.85 -15.64
C PRO A 280 -1.14 -11.83 -16.61
N GLU A 281 -1.73 -12.05 -17.79
CA GLU A 281 -1.38 -13.12 -18.74
C GLU A 281 0.04 -13.07 -19.34
N ARG A 282 0.96 -12.22 -18.86
CA ARG A 282 2.32 -12.12 -19.39
C ARG A 282 3.35 -11.83 -18.30
N TRP A 283 3.74 -12.87 -17.56
CA TRP A 283 5.04 -12.89 -16.86
C TRP A 283 6.14 -13.58 -17.67
N GLY A 284 5.84 -13.95 -18.93
CA GLY A 284 6.78 -14.56 -19.85
C GLY A 284 7.18 -13.62 -20.98
N ARG A 285 8.49 -13.34 -21.03
CA ARG A 285 9.28 -12.79 -22.15
C ARG A 285 9.52 -11.27 -22.19
N GLU A 286 10.82 -11.00 -22.28
CA GLU A 286 11.49 -9.85 -22.90
C GLU A 286 11.12 -8.47 -22.38
N TYR A 287 11.97 -7.89 -21.52
CA TYR A 287 12.23 -6.45 -21.61
C TYR A 287 13.70 -6.15 -21.30
N ALA A 288 14.41 -5.72 -22.34
CA ALA A 288 15.69 -5.03 -22.25
C ALA A 288 15.52 -3.76 -21.41
N ALA A 289 16.53 -3.46 -20.58
CA ALA A 289 16.58 -2.25 -19.78
C ALA A 289 16.56 -1.00 -20.68
N PRO A 290 15.78 0.05 -20.36
CA PRO A 290 16.04 1.37 -20.91
C PRO A 290 17.35 1.88 -20.31
N GLU A 291 18.28 2.22 -21.18
CA GLU A 291 19.52 2.90 -20.82
C GLU A 291 19.22 4.24 -20.12
N ARG A 292 19.89 4.44 -18.99
CA ARG A 292 20.18 5.72 -18.32
C ARG A 292 18.99 6.64 -18.04
N MET A 293 18.55 6.65 -16.78
CA MET A 293 18.11 7.89 -16.14
C MET A 293 19.22 8.34 -15.20
N GLU A 294 19.91 9.40 -15.61
CA GLU A 294 20.86 10.15 -14.80
C GLU A 294 20.07 10.93 -13.72
N TRP A 295 20.63 10.95 -12.51
CA TRP A 295 20.17 11.77 -11.38
C TRP A 295 21.00 13.04 -11.32
#